data_AF-A0A3N5DW17-F1
#
_entry.id   AF-A0A3N5DW17-F1
#
_cell.length_a   1.000
_cell.length_b   1.000
_cell.length_c   1.000
_cell.angle_alpha   90.00
_cell.angle_beta   90.00
_cell.angle_gamma   90.00
#
_symmetry.space_group_name_H-M   'P 1'
#
loop_
_entity.id
_entity.type
_entity.pdbx_description
1 polymer ?
#
loop_
_entity_poly.entity_id
_entity_poly.type
_entity_poly.pdbx_seq_one_letter_code
_entity_poly.pdbx_strand_id
1 'polypeptide(L)'
;MKKSILYNCLFITFFQGNIINQAIATPDSTKNKGNSTYIHQKKPEALFRAIAQRDSFLVKTLIEQGFDPNIKDDKGWTPLDYAKKSNRAEIETFLISAGAKTYIKPIPDMLEGPHIRISDSSTIDVSFLKHDSLQSKSSINRISYHFNDFPQEINGTLIESKDIDFNTTMSYPKGDYRGVKKIFVVGDVHGEYDRVYKILKGNRIIDNNGNWNWGAGHLAFIGDIFDRGSKVTEMLWLIFKLEKQAIKSGGKVHLLLGNHEPMIFKNDLRYVADNYYALCENLGLSYSKLFDEKSVLGHWIRQKPVILKINDFIFVHAGISPKLFEMKMGIDSINSLVWHFFNNQEDKSNTDTRSFILSSKGILWYRGYTPDESSNNNIDEKTLENELEFYKGKAFIVGHTEVDSISIFHTGRVINVNIPKANSSIQEQALLIEGNKVFVVYNNGDKKILTKITD
;
A
#
# COMPACT_ATOMS: atom_id res chain seq x y z
N MET A 1 -39.08 4.65 -20.83
CA MET A 1 -39.85 4.70 -19.56
C MET A 1 -39.38 3.57 -18.65
N LYS A 2 -39.18 3.86 -17.36
CA LYS A 2 -38.51 3.08 -16.27
C LYS A 2 -36.97 3.22 -16.27
N LYS A 3 -36.45 4.33 -15.72
CA LYS A 3 -36.12 4.63 -14.30
C LYS A 3 -34.75 4.06 -13.89
N SER A 4 -33.69 4.84 -14.14
CA SER A 4 -32.37 4.71 -13.52
C SER A 4 -32.40 5.38 -12.13
N ILE A 5 -31.81 4.71 -11.14
CA ILE A 5 -31.61 5.23 -9.79
C ILE A 5 -30.16 5.69 -9.73
N LEU A 6 -29.94 7.01 -9.65
CA LEU A 6 -28.66 7.63 -9.35
C LEU A 6 -28.32 7.37 -7.88
N TYR A 7 -27.16 6.78 -7.61
CA TYR A 7 -26.50 6.88 -6.31
C TYR A 7 -25.37 7.93 -6.41
N ASN A 8 -25.50 8.97 -5.59
CA ASN A 8 -24.51 10.02 -5.41
C ASN A 8 -23.27 9.47 -4.70
N CYS A 9 -22.13 9.43 -5.38
CA CYS A 9 -20.81 9.35 -4.75
C CYS A 9 -20.21 10.76 -4.74
N LEU A 10 -19.97 11.28 -3.53
CA LEU A 10 -19.44 12.61 -3.27
C LEU A 10 -17.93 12.63 -3.60
N PHE A 11 -17.58 13.03 -4.82
CA PHE A 11 -16.20 13.37 -5.19
C PHE A 11 -15.89 14.79 -4.69
N ILE A 12 -14.87 14.93 -3.84
CA ILE A 12 -14.28 16.23 -3.49
C ILE A 12 -13.11 16.46 -4.46
N THR A 13 -13.32 17.33 -5.45
CA THR A 13 -12.27 17.87 -6.31
C THR A 13 -11.75 19.20 -5.77
N PHE A 14 -10.43 19.40 -5.88
CA PHE A 14 -9.72 20.64 -5.62
C PHE A 14 -9.97 21.67 -6.74
N PHE A 15 -10.01 22.96 -6.41
CA PHE A 15 -9.62 24.03 -7.34
C PHE A 15 -8.91 25.20 -6.63
N GLN A 16 -7.90 25.71 -7.31
CA GLN A 16 -7.01 26.82 -6.96
C GLN A 16 -7.72 28.19 -6.98
N GLY A 17 -7.12 29.18 -6.29
CA GLY A 17 -7.73 30.48 -5.99
C GLY A 17 -7.63 31.57 -7.05
N ASN A 18 -8.16 32.75 -6.69
CA ASN A 18 -7.74 34.09 -7.13
C ASN A 18 -8.38 35.21 -6.27
N ILE A 19 -7.53 35.85 -5.46
CA ILE A 19 -7.23 37.29 -5.32
C ILE A 19 -8.26 38.37 -5.79
N ILE A 20 -8.67 39.22 -4.82
CA ILE A 20 -8.87 40.71 -4.79
C ILE A 20 -9.94 41.38 -5.72
N ASN A 21 -10.99 42.03 -5.17
CA ASN A 21 -11.04 43.49 -4.90
C ASN A 21 -12.41 44.02 -4.37
N GLN A 22 -12.30 44.87 -3.33
CA GLN A 22 -13.09 46.06 -2.94
C GLN A 22 -14.61 46.20 -3.24
N ALA A 23 -15.37 46.50 -2.16
CA ALA A 23 -16.12 47.76 -2.07
C ALA A 23 -16.35 48.15 -0.59
N ILE A 24 -15.99 49.39 -0.28
CA ILE A 24 -16.10 50.07 1.01
C ILE A 24 -17.47 50.75 1.08
N ALA A 25 -18.20 50.57 2.19
CA ALA A 25 -19.17 51.55 2.69
C ALA A 25 -19.27 51.42 4.22
N THR A 26 -18.95 52.49 4.93
CA THR A 26 -19.18 52.69 6.37
C THR A 26 -20.39 53.65 6.56
N PRO A 27 -20.81 53.98 7.80
CA PRO A 27 -21.69 53.18 8.64
C PRO A 27 -23.00 53.94 8.95
N ASP A 28 -24.12 53.24 9.15
CA ASP A 28 -25.25 53.86 9.84
C ASP A 28 -25.59 53.12 11.13
N SER A 29 -25.62 53.91 12.18
CA SER A 29 -25.70 53.54 13.57
C SER A 29 -27.16 53.56 14.01
N THR A 30 -27.76 52.38 14.22
CA THR A 30 -28.81 52.26 15.24
C THR A 30 -28.69 50.92 15.95
N LYS A 31 -28.46 51.01 17.26
CA LYS A 31 -28.46 49.92 18.21
C LYS A 31 -29.81 49.22 18.17
N ASN A 32 -29.82 47.94 17.82
CA ASN A 32 -30.79 47.02 18.38
C ASN A 32 -30.04 45.86 19.05
N LYS A 33 -29.89 45.98 20.38
CA LYS A 33 -29.43 44.89 21.24
C LYS A 33 -30.58 43.88 21.31
N GLY A 34 -30.50 42.84 20.49
CA GLY A 34 -31.41 41.70 20.51
C GLY A 34 -30.70 40.47 19.95
N ASN A 35 -30.13 39.66 20.84
CA ASN A 35 -29.72 38.26 20.67
C ASN A 35 -29.33 37.81 19.25
N SER A 36 -28.06 38.01 18.86
CA SER A 36 -27.45 37.13 17.86
C SER A 36 -26.97 35.84 18.54
N THR A 37 -27.91 34.96 18.85
CA THR A 37 -27.61 33.52 18.97
C THR A 37 -27.31 32.97 17.57
N TYR A 38 -26.23 33.46 16.97
CA TYR A 38 -25.50 32.76 15.92
C TYR A 38 -24.21 32.28 16.58
N ILE A 39 -24.36 31.30 17.46
CA ILE A 39 -23.24 30.49 17.93
C ILE A 39 -22.67 29.87 16.65
N HIS A 40 -21.49 30.34 16.24
CA HIS A 40 -20.66 29.65 15.25
C HIS A 40 -20.60 28.17 15.66
N GLN A 41 -21.32 27.29 14.96
CA GLN A 41 -21.07 25.86 15.05
C GLN A 41 -19.64 25.65 14.56
N LYS A 42 -18.69 25.60 15.51
CA LYS A 42 -17.36 25.06 15.29
C LYS A 42 -17.56 23.62 14.85
N LYS A 43 -17.51 23.40 13.55
CA LYS A 43 -17.61 22.08 12.93
C LYS A 43 -16.29 21.34 13.19
N PRO A 44 -16.26 20.29 14.04
CA PRO A 44 -15.04 19.55 14.35
C PRO A 44 -14.25 19.10 13.12
N GLU A 45 -14.95 18.89 12.00
CA GLU A 45 -14.42 18.52 10.69
C GLU A 45 -13.34 19.47 10.18
N ALA A 46 -13.36 20.75 10.57
CA ALA A 46 -12.30 21.70 10.23
C ALA A 46 -10.95 21.27 10.81
N LEU A 47 -10.92 20.79 12.05
CA LEU A 47 -9.70 20.35 12.73
C LEU A 47 -9.15 19.07 12.10
N PHE A 48 -10.02 18.08 11.85
CA PHE A 48 -9.62 16.85 11.16
C PHE A 48 -9.10 17.12 9.74
N ARG A 49 -9.73 18.05 9.00
CA ARG A 49 -9.29 18.45 7.67
C ARG A 49 -7.91 19.12 7.70
N ALA A 50 -7.66 20.01 8.64
CA ALA A 50 -6.36 20.67 8.80
C ALA A 50 -5.24 19.65 9.04
N ILE A 51 -5.49 18.63 9.87
CA ILE A 51 -4.56 17.53 10.14
C ILE A 51 -4.29 16.72 8.88
N ALA A 52 -5.36 16.36 8.14
CA ALA A 52 -5.24 15.62 6.87
C ALA A 52 -4.43 16.41 5.81
N GLN A 53 -4.59 17.74 5.79
CA GLN A 53 -3.86 18.66 4.93
C GLN A 53 -2.44 18.98 5.42
N ARG A 54 -2.07 18.51 6.62
CA ARG A 54 -0.76 18.72 7.26
C ARG A 54 -0.50 20.20 7.58
N ASP A 55 -1.56 20.98 7.76
CA ASP A 55 -1.48 22.41 8.04
C ASP A 55 -1.35 22.64 9.55
N SER A 56 -0.11 22.61 10.05
CA SER A 56 0.18 22.79 11.48
C SER A 56 -0.23 24.18 11.98
N PHE A 57 -0.20 25.20 11.12
CA PHE A 57 -0.64 26.55 11.46
C PHE A 57 -2.15 26.59 11.69
N LEU A 58 -2.94 26.05 10.75
CA LEU A 58 -4.39 25.99 10.90
C LEU A 58 -4.81 25.15 12.10
N VAL A 59 -4.14 24.02 12.37
CA VAL A 59 -4.40 23.24 13.59
C VAL A 59 -4.19 24.09 14.84
N LYS A 60 -3.08 24.82 14.94
CA LYS A 60 -2.78 25.71 16.08
C LYS A 60 -3.86 26.76 16.26
N THR A 61 -4.19 27.46 15.17
CA THR A 61 -5.24 28.50 15.18
C THR A 61 -6.60 27.95 15.61
N LEU A 62 -7.00 26.78 15.13
CA LEU A 62 -8.29 26.18 15.52
C LEU A 62 -8.33 25.82 17.01
N ILE A 63 -7.25 25.23 17.54
CA ILE A 63 -7.15 24.92 18.98
C ILE A 63 -7.16 26.19 19.83
N GLU A 64 -6.42 27.24 19.44
CA GLU A 64 -6.43 28.55 20.12
C GLU A 64 -7.80 29.24 20.07
N GLN A 65 -8.55 29.03 18.99
CA GLN A 65 -9.94 29.46 18.90
C GLN A 65 -10.88 28.65 19.82
N GLY A 66 -10.39 27.64 20.53
CA GLY A 66 -11.12 26.82 21.50
C GLY A 66 -11.82 25.62 20.88
N PHE A 67 -11.26 25.00 19.83
CA PHE A 67 -11.67 23.65 19.42
C PHE A 67 -11.13 22.62 20.43
N ASP A 68 -11.95 21.63 20.79
CA ASP A 68 -11.54 20.57 21.71
C ASP A 68 -10.52 19.63 21.05
N PRO A 69 -9.27 19.53 21.57
CA PRO A 69 -8.27 18.63 21.02
C PRO A 69 -8.59 17.13 21.24
N ASN A 70 -9.59 16.81 22.07
CA ASN A 70 -10.07 15.46 22.35
C ASN A 70 -11.39 15.13 21.66
N ILE A 71 -11.88 16.01 20.77
CA ILE A 71 -13.11 15.76 20.02
C ILE A 71 -13.01 14.43 19.27
N LYS A 72 -14.08 13.65 19.27
CA LYS A 72 -14.15 12.38 18.56
C LYS A 72 -14.97 12.55 17.29
N ASP A 73 -14.52 11.94 16.20
CA ASP A 73 -15.36 11.75 15.02
C ASP A 73 -16.39 10.62 15.24
N ASP A 74 -17.22 10.34 14.23
CA ASP A 74 -18.26 9.30 14.27
C ASP A 74 -17.70 7.88 14.49
N LYS A 75 -16.39 7.68 14.29
CA LYS A 75 -15.68 6.42 14.50
C LYS A 75 -14.98 6.38 15.87
N GLY A 76 -15.02 7.45 16.66
CA GLY A 76 -14.33 7.53 17.95
C GLY A 76 -12.84 7.91 17.86
N TRP A 77 -12.36 8.37 16.70
CA TRP A 77 -10.99 8.85 16.50
C TRP A 77 -10.86 10.33 16.86
N THR A 78 -9.73 10.66 17.50
CA THR A 78 -9.40 12.02 17.95
C THR A 78 -8.41 12.69 17.00
N PRO A 79 -8.30 14.03 17.03
CA PRO A 79 -7.21 14.76 16.36
C PRO A 79 -5.83 14.12 16.56
N LEU A 80 -5.53 13.69 17.80
CA LEU A 80 -4.25 13.07 18.13
C LEU A 80 -4.05 11.73 17.41
N ASP A 81 -5.08 10.91 17.30
CA ASP A 81 -4.99 9.63 16.57
C ASP A 81 -4.70 9.86 15.08
N TYR A 82 -5.36 10.84 14.45
CA TYR A 82 -5.10 11.18 13.05
C TYR A 82 -3.68 11.73 12.85
N ALA A 83 -3.18 12.54 13.80
CA ALA A 83 -1.82 13.05 13.75
C ALA A 83 -0.78 11.92 13.86
N LYS A 84 -0.97 10.98 14.79
CA LYS A 84 -0.14 9.77 14.94
C LYS A 84 -0.19 8.87 13.70
N LYS A 85 -1.39 8.52 13.21
CA LYS A 85 -1.57 7.73 11.96
C LYS A 85 -0.86 8.39 10.78
N SER A 86 -0.83 9.72 10.74
CA SER A 86 -0.23 10.50 9.65
C SER A 86 1.26 10.79 9.80
N ASN A 87 1.91 10.29 10.85
CA ASN A 87 3.29 10.59 11.24
C ASN A 87 3.57 12.11 11.29
N ARG A 88 2.70 12.88 11.98
CA ARG A 88 2.80 14.34 12.08
C ARG A 88 3.31 14.76 13.44
N ALA A 89 4.60 14.51 13.71
CA ALA A 89 5.21 14.76 15.00
C ALA A 89 5.00 16.21 15.54
N GLU A 90 5.05 17.22 14.67
CA GLU A 90 4.80 18.62 15.08
C GLU A 90 3.35 18.82 15.57
N ILE A 91 2.37 18.33 14.81
CA ILE A 91 0.95 18.42 15.15
C ILE A 91 0.64 17.59 16.41
N GLU A 92 1.20 16.37 16.48
CA GLU A 92 1.08 15.49 17.64
C GLU A 92 1.59 16.19 18.92
N THR A 93 2.80 16.73 18.87
CA THR A 93 3.41 17.45 20.01
C THR A 93 2.54 18.61 20.47
N PHE A 94 2.03 19.39 19.52
CA PHE A 94 1.17 20.53 19.83
C PHE A 94 -0.17 20.10 20.43
N LEU A 95 -0.84 19.08 19.86
CA LEU A 95 -2.10 18.56 20.39
C LEU A 95 -1.92 18.03 21.82
N ILE A 96 -0.83 17.31 22.08
CA ILE A 96 -0.49 16.85 23.44
C ILE A 96 -0.29 18.05 24.39
N SER A 97 0.43 19.09 23.95
CA SER A 97 0.61 20.31 24.77
C SER A 97 -0.71 21.05 25.04
N ALA A 98 -1.68 20.92 24.14
CA ALA A 98 -3.02 21.45 24.28
C ALA A 98 -3.96 20.54 25.11
N GLY A 99 -3.46 19.43 25.65
CA GLY A 99 -4.22 18.53 26.52
C GLY A 99 -4.92 17.37 25.80
N ALA A 100 -4.53 17.05 24.56
CA ALA A 100 -4.98 15.83 23.89
C ALA A 100 -4.53 14.57 24.64
N LYS A 101 -5.38 13.55 24.68
CA LYS A 101 -5.14 12.27 25.36
C LYS A 101 -5.37 11.11 24.40
N THR A 102 -4.67 10.00 24.64
CA THR A 102 -4.95 8.71 23.98
C THR A 102 -6.03 7.96 24.76
N TYR A 103 -6.92 7.29 24.04
CA TYR A 103 -8.03 6.51 24.60
C TYR A 103 -7.94 5.06 24.10
N ILE A 104 -8.32 4.12 24.97
CA ILE A 104 -8.55 2.72 24.56
C ILE A 104 -9.62 2.70 23.47
N LYS A 105 -9.33 1.98 22.40
CA LYS A 105 -10.20 1.86 21.24
C LYS A 105 -11.03 0.57 21.33
N PRO A 106 -12.37 0.65 21.23
CA PRO A 106 -13.19 -0.55 21.15
C PRO A 106 -12.99 -1.20 19.79
N ILE A 107 -12.57 -2.47 19.78
CA ILE A 107 -12.35 -3.25 18.56
C ILE A 107 -12.97 -4.64 18.72
N PRO A 108 -13.32 -5.32 17.63
CA PRO A 108 -13.82 -6.69 17.71
C PRO A 108 -12.73 -7.65 18.19
N ASP A 109 -13.14 -8.89 18.50
CA ASP A 109 -12.18 -9.97 18.69
C ASP A 109 -11.27 -10.10 17.47
N MET A 110 -9.98 -10.18 17.74
CA MET A 110 -8.97 -10.28 16.70
C MET A 110 -7.77 -11.05 17.23
N LEU A 111 -7.18 -11.84 16.34
CA LEU A 111 -5.87 -12.45 16.49
C LEU A 111 -5.03 -12.00 15.30
N GLU A 112 -3.91 -11.35 15.57
CA GLU A 112 -3.02 -10.79 14.55
C GLU A 112 -1.60 -11.34 14.76
N GLY A 113 -0.98 -11.79 13.67
CA GLY A 113 0.34 -12.42 13.68
C GLY A 113 0.40 -13.76 12.92
N PRO A 114 1.49 -14.54 13.06
CA PRO A 114 2.63 -14.26 13.93
C PRO A 114 3.49 -13.10 13.41
N HIS A 115 4.04 -12.31 14.33
CA HIS A 115 5.16 -11.41 14.06
C HIS A 115 6.43 -12.05 14.61
N ILE A 116 7.34 -12.40 13.70
CA ILE A 116 8.62 -13.04 14.04
C ILE A 116 9.71 -11.98 13.95
N ARG A 117 10.46 -11.78 15.02
CA ARG A 117 11.53 -10.76 15.08
C ARG A 117 12.75 -11.26 15.83
N ILE A 118 13.91 -10.74 15.45
CA ILE A 118 15.13 -10.87 16.24
C ILE A 118 15.00 -9.94 17.45
N SER A 119 15.06 -10.50 18.66
CA SER A 119 14.97 -9.73 19.90
C SER A 119 16.35 -9.35 20.43
N ASP A 120 17.33 -10.25 20.34
CA ASP A 120 18.74 -10.02 20.66
C ASP A 120 19.69 -10.85 19.77
N SER A 121 20.98 -10.90 20.12
CA SER A 121 22.00 -11.63 19.34
C SER A 121 21.80 -13.14 19.26
N SER A 122 20.93 -13.73 20.09
CA SER A 122 20.74 -15.17 20.25
C SER A 122 19.28 -15.63 20.28
N THR A 123 18.33 -14.68 20.28
CA THR A 123 16.92 -14.96 20.52
C THR A 123 16.02 -14.42 19.40
N ILE A 124 15.01 -15.22 19.04
CA ILE A 124 13.92 -14.89 18.13
C ILE A 124 12.60 -14.90 18.89
N ASP A 125 11.84 -13.81 18.79
CA ASP A 125 10.51 -13.72 19.37
C ASP A 125 9.44 -13.94 18.31
N VAL A 126 8.49 -14.82 18.60
CA VAL A 126 7.25 -15.04 17.84
C VAL A 126 6.11 -14.50 18.68
N SER A 127 5.46 -13.44 18.20
CA SER A 127 4.37 -12.76 18.93
C SER A 127 3.05 -12.83 18.18
N PHE A 128 1.96 -13.04 18.93
CA PHE A 128 0.58 -12.89 18.48
C PHE A 128 -0.10 -11.80 19.30
N LEU A 129 -0.73 -10.85 18.62
CA LEU A 129 -1.49 -9.77 19.23
C LEU A 129 -2.95 -10.21 19.28
N LYS A 130 -3.58 -10.08 20.43
CA LYS A 130 -4.97 -10.51 20.64
C LYS A 130 -5.79 -9.39 21.26
N HIS A 131 -7.02 -9.22 20.79
CA HIS A 131 -8.06 -8.49 21.52
C HIS A 131 -9.20 -9.41 21.93
N ASP A 132 -9.62 -9.29 23.19
CA ASP A 132 -10.85 -9.87 23.73
C ASP A 132 -11.85 -8.73 23.96
N SER A 133 -12.87 -8.66 23.10
CA SER A 133 -13.87 -7.60 23.09
C SER A 133 -14.81 -7.67 24.30
N LEU A 134 -15.06 -8.87 24.85
CA LEU A 134 -15.88 -9.05 26.06
C LEU A 134 -15.20 -8.46 27.29
N GLN A 135 -13.88 -8.58 27.37
CA GLN A 135 -13.07 -8.00 28.45
C GLN A 135 -12.56 -6.60 28.12
N SER A 136 -12.77 -6.12 26.88
CA SER A 136 -12.15 -4.90 26.35
C SER A 136 -10.63 -4.85 26.58
N LYS A 137 -9.97 -5.99 26.42
CA LYS A 137 -8.56 -6.18 26.79
C LYS A 137 -7.74 -6.66 25.61
N SER A 138 -6.71 -5.90 25.28
CA SER A 138 -5.66 -6.33 24.35
C SER A 138 -4.50 -7.01 25.11
N SER A 139 -3.87 -8.00 24.50
CA SER A 139 -2.69 -8.69 25.04
C SER A 139 -1.73 -9.13 23.94
N ILE A 140 -0.47 -9.37 24.31
CA ILE A 140 0.55 -9.96 23.45
C ILE A 140 0.90 -11.32 24.03
N ASN A 141 0.74 -12.38 23.24
CA ASN A 141 1.30 -13.68 23.55
C ASN A 141 2.64 -13.81 22.82
N ARG A 142 3.71 -14.14 23.54
CA ARG A 142 5.07 -14.22 22.99
C ARG A 142 5.72 -15.55 23.36
N ILE A 143 6.34 -16.16 22.35
CA ILE A 143 7.17 -17.35 22.49
C ILE A 143 8.56 -16.98 21.97
N SER A 144 9.60 -17.28 22.75
CA SER A 144 10.99 -17.01 22.39
C SER A 144 11.70 -18.32 22.06
N TYR A 145 12.51 -18.28 21.01
CA TYR A 145 13.35 -19.39 20.52
C TYR A 145 14.79 -18.94 20.47
N HIS A 146 15.74 -19.85 20.60
CA HIS A 146 17.13 -19.60 20.25
C HIS A 146 17.33 -19.75 18.73
N PHE A 147 18.31 -19.04 18.15
CA PHE A 147 18.63 -19.22 16.72
C PHE A 147 18.89 -20.68 16.34
N ASN A 148 19.54 -21.43 17.23
CA ASN A 148 19.87 -22.84 17.02
C ASN A 148 18.65 -23.77 17.03
N ASP A 149 17.49 -23.30 17.46
CA ASP A 149 16.25 -24.08 17.42
C ASP A 149 15.69 -24.16 15.99
N PHE A 150 16.15 -23.32 15.05
CA PHE A 150 15.65 -23.31 13.68
C PHE A 150 16.36 -24.36 12.79
N PRO A 151 15.62 -25.03 11.89
CA PRO A 151 14.32 -24.65 11.34
C PRO A 151 13.11 -24.99 12.21
N GLN A 152 12.06 -24.17 12.14
CA GLN A 152 10.80 -24.36 12.86
C GLN A 152 9.60 -24.16 11.93
N GLU A 153 8.54 -24.96 12.11
CA GLU A 153 7.26 -24.70 11.45
C GLU A 153 6.41 -23.79 12.34
N ILE A 154 6.14 -22.58 11.87
CA ILE A 154 5.38 -21.57 12.61
C ILE A 154 4.17 -21.19 11.76
N ASN A 155 2.97 -21.43 12.29
CA ASN A 155 1.68 -21.14 11.64
C ASN A 155 1.60 -21.69 10.19
N GLY A 156 2.03 -22.94 9.98
CA GLY A 156 2.00 -23.61 8.67
C GLY A 156 3.05 -23.12 7.66
N THR A 157 4.04 -22.36 8.12
CA THR A 157 5.17 -21.87 7.32
C THR A 157 6.50 -22.34 7.95
N LEU A 158 7.33 -23.02 7.15
CA LEU A 158 8.67 -23.40 7.57
C LEU A 158 9.59 -22.16 7.57
N ILE A 159 10.11 -21.80 8.72
CA ILE A 159 11.14 -20.77 8.91
C ILE A 159 12.48 -21.48 9.03
N GLU A 160 13.39 -21.20 8.10
CA GLU A 160 14.75 -21.74 8.05
C GLU A 160 15.73 -20.77 8.73
N SER A 161 16.91 -21.24 9.12
CA SER A 161 17.93 -20.40 9.77
C SER A 161 18.35 -19.20 8.89
N LYS A 162 18.35 -19.36 7.56
CA LYS A 162 18.60 -18.25 6.63
C LYS A 162 17.51 -17.16 6.68
N ASP A 163 16.27 -17.52 7.03
CA ASP A 163 15.17 -16.56 7.06
C ASP A 163 15.24 -15.63 8.28
N ILE A 164 16.09 -15.96 9.26
CA ILE A 164 16.34 -15.18 10.48
C ILE A 164 17.78 -14.65 10.56
N ASP A 165 18.67 -15.05 9.67
CA ASP A 165 20.03 -14.49 9.56
C ASP A 165 20.05 -13.26 8.64
N PHE A 166 19.73 -12.09 9.18
CA PHE A 166 19.61 -10.87 8.37
C PHE A 166 20.94 -10.31 7.88
N ASN A 167 22.06 -10.64 8.55
CA ASN A 167 23.37 -10.10 8.20
C ASN A 167 23.94 -10.74 6.93
N THR A 168 23.59 -12.00 6.63
CA THR A 168 24.14 -12.73 5.48
C THR A 168 23.15 -12.88 4.31
N THR A 169 21.87 -12.55 4.51
CA THR A 169 20.80 -12.78 3.51
C THR A 169 20.34 -11.56 2.73
N MET A 170 21.06 -10.44 2.84
CA MET A 170 20.80 -9.28 1.99
C MET A 170 21.06 -9.63 0.52
N SER A 171 20.03 -9.52 -0.31
CA SER A 171 20.12 -9.82 -1.75
C SER A 171 19.60 -8.65 -2.55
N TYR A 172 20.42 -8.17 -3.48
CA TYR A 172 20.01 -7.19 -4.46
C TYR A 172 18.86 -7.74 -5.33
N PRO A 173 17.75 -7.02 -5.47
CA PRO A 173 16.64 -7.46 -6.31
C PRO A 173 17.03 -7.44 -7.78
N LYS A 174 17.05 -8.63 -8.40
CA LYS A 174 17.24 -8.77 -9.85
C LYS A 174 15.95 -8.47 -10.60
N GLY A 175 16.05 -7.66 -11.65
CA GLY A 175 14.90 -7.21 -12.42
C GLY A 175 14.59 -7.96 -13.72
N ASP A 176 15.50 -8.73 -14.32
CA ASP A 176 15.29 -9.37 -15.65
C ASP A 176 15.15 -10.90 -15.56
N TYR A 177 14.04 -11.43 -16.08
CA TYR A 177 13.74 -12.86 -16.18
C TYR A 177 13.30 -13.21 -17.60
N ARG A 178 13.75 -14.37 -18.12
CA ARG A 178 13.51 -14.80 -19.51
C ARG A 178 13.11 -16.26 -19.60
N GLY A 179 12.50 -16.64 -20.72
CA GLY A 179 12.10 -18.02 -21.01
C GLY A 179 10.90 -18.50 -20.18
N VAL A 180 10.13 -17.58 -19.60
CA VAL A 180 9.02 -17.92 -18.71
C VAL A 180 7.78 -18.26 -19.54
N LYS A 181 7.27 -19.49 -19.41
CA LYS A 181 6.17 -19.98 -20.26
C LYS A 181 4.81 -19.39 -19.88
N LYS A 182 4.56 -19.22 -18.58
CA LYS A 182 3.29 -18.73 -18.05
C LYS A 182 3.51 -17.85 -16.83
N ILE A 183 2.82 -16.71 -16.79
CA ILE A 183 2.90 -15.71 -15.72
C ILE A 183 1.48 -15.42 -15.24
N PHE A 184 1.24 -15.58 -13.94
CA PHE A 184 0.00 -15.19 -13.28
C PHE A 184 0.23 -13.88 -12.53
N VAL A 185 -0.66 -12.90 -12.67
CA VAL A 185 -0.46 -11.56 -12.12
C VAL A 185 -1.64 -11.15 -11.26
N VAL A 186 -1.35 -10.68 -10.05
CA VAL A 186 -2.33 -10.15 -9.10
C VAL A 186 -2.00 -8.68 -8.87
N GLY A 187 -3.00 -7.80 -9.08
CA GLY A 187 -2.90 -6.38 -8.75
C GLY A 187 -2.95 -6.11 -7.24
N ASP A 188 -3.17 -4.86 -6.87
CA ASP A 188 -3.17 -4.36 -5.48
C ASP A 188 -4.06 -5.19 -4.56
N VAL A 189 -3.51 -5.71 -3.47
CA VAL A 189 -4.22 -6.65 -2.58
C VAL A 189 -4.92 -5.94 -1.43
N HIS A 190 -4.28 -4.95 -0.81
CA HIS A 190 -4.81 -4.16 0.30
C HIS A 190 -5.48 -5.00 1.40
N GLY A 191 -4.78 -6.05 1.87
CA GLY A 191 -5.30 -6.93 2.92
C GLY A 191 -6.56 -7.74 2.56
N GLU A 192 -7.02 -7.75 1.31
CA GLU A 192 -8.18 -8.55 0.83
C GLU A 192 -7.82 -10.02 0.56
N TYR A 193 -7.18 -10.65 1.55
CA TYR A 193 -6.63 -12.01 1.47
C TYR A 193 -7.62 -13.05 0.93
N ASP A 194 -8.86 -13.07 1.41
CA ASP A 194 -9.81 -14.14 1.07
C ASP A 194 -10.18 -14.13 -0.42
N ARG A 195 -10.23 -12.95 -1.05
CA ARG A 195 -10.49 -12.81 -2.48
C ARG A 195 -9.30 -13.35 -3.30
N VAL A 196 -8.08 -12.95 -2.91
CA VAL A 196 -6.85 -13.38 -3.56
C VAL A 196 -6.64 -14.89 -3.40
N TYR A 197 -6.87 -15.44 -2.20
CA TYR A 197 -6.77 -16.88 -1.95
C TYR A 197 -7.72 -17.67 -2.86
N LYS A 198 -8.98 -17.21 -2.99
CA LYS A 198 -9.98 -17.85 -3.86
C LYS A 198 -9.55 -17.86 -5.32
N ILE A 199 -9.05 -16.74 -5.86
CA ILE A 199 -8.64 -16.70 -7.28
C ILE A 199 -7.38 -17.55 -7.54
N LEU A 200 -6.41 -17.55 -6.62
CA LEU A 200 -5.21 -18.39 -6.72
C LEU A 200 -5.59 -19.88 -6.69
N LYS A 201 -6.50 -20.27 -5.79
CA LYS A 201 -6.99 -21.65 -5.67
C LYS A 201 -7.78 -22.08 -6.90
N GLY A 202 -8.71 -21.23 -7.36
CA GLY A 202 -9.54 -21.48 -8.54
C GLY A 202 -8.74 -21.71 -9.83
N ASN A 203 -7.63 -20.99 -9.97
CA ASN A 203 -6.71 -21.11 -11.11
C ASN A 203 -5.58 -22.12 -10.89
N ARG A 204 -5.64 -22.89 -9.79
CA ARG A 204 -4.65 -23.92 -9.42
C ARG A 204 -3.23 -23.36 -9.32
N ILE A 205 -3.09 -22.09 -8.93
CA ILE A 205 -1.79 -21.52 -8.55
C ILE A 205 -1.37 -22.09 -7.20
N ILE A 206 -2.36 -22.32 -6.33
CA ILE A 206 -2.22 -23.02 -5.05
C ILE A 206 -3.13 -24.25 -5.00
N ASP A 207 -2.77 -25.23 -4.17
CA ASP A 207 -3.60 -26.39 -3.85
C ASP A 207 -4.67 -26.07 -2.78
N ASN A 208 -5.38 -27.10 -2.31
CA ASN A 208 -6.42 -26.94 -1.28
C ASN A 208 -5.87 -26.48 0.09
N ASN A 209 -4.57 -26.68 0.34
CA ASN A 209 -3.86 -26.39 1.57
C ASN A 209 -3.03 -25.09 1.46
N GLY A 210 -3.20 -24.33 0.38
CA GLY A 210 -2.48 -23.08 0.15
C GLY A 210 -1.00 -23.27 -0.22
N ASN A 211 -0.61 -24.46 -0.69
CA ASN A 211 0.75 -24.70 -1.18
C ASN A 211 0.85 -24.43 -2.68
N TRP A 212 2.04 -24.07 -3.14
CA TRP A 212 2.37 -23.86 -4.56
C TRP A 212 1.96 -25.07 -5.42
N ASN A 213 1.19 -24.80 -6.46
CA ASN A 213 0.71 -25.79 -7.42
C ASN A 213 0.91 -25.31 -8.88
N TRP A 214 1.87 -24.41 -9.10
CA TRP A 214 2.04 -23.74 -10.39
C TRP A 214 3.30 -24.17 -11.18
N GLY A 215 3.95 -25.25 -10.76
CA GLY A 215 5.13 -25.81 -11.42
C GLY A 215 6.22 -24.76 -11.64
N ALA A 216 6.77 -24.71 -12.85
CA ALA A 216 7.77 -23.72 -13.26
C ALA A 216 7.19 -22.35 -13.68
N GLY A 217 5.90 -22.10 -13.42
CA GLY A 217 5.27 -20.82 -13.73
C GLY A 217 5.74 -19.69 -12.82
N HIS A 218 5.53 -18.45 -13.25
CA HIS A 218 5.77 -17.28 -12.40
C HIS A 218 4.44 -16.73 -11.87
N LEU A 219 4.44 -16.28 -10.61
CA LEU A 219 3.36 -15.53 -9.98
C LEU A 219 3.88 -14.14 -9.61
N ALA A 220 3.22 -13.07 -10.02
CA ALA A 220 3.62 -11.70 -9.75
C ALA A 220 2.53 -10.93 -8.99
N PHE A 221 2.89 -10.34 -7.85
CA PHE A 221 2.08 -9.38 -7.11
C PHE A 221 2.59 -7.97 -7.40
N ILE A 222 1.71 -7.08 -7.85
CA ILE A 222 2.06 -5.74 -8.33
C ILE A 222 1.96 -4.70 -7.21
N GLY A 223 2.56 -5.00 -6.05
CA GLY A 223 2.60 -4.10 -4.90
C GLY A 223 1.30 -3.98 -4.11
N ASP A 224 1.31 -3.08 -3.13
CA ASP A 224 0.16 -2.71 -2.31
C ASP A 224 -0.52 -3.92 -1.65
N ILE A 225 0.26 -4.69 -0.90
CA ILE A 225 -0.24 -5.73 -0.01
C ILE A 225 -0.80 -5.14 1.28
N PHE A 226 -0.15 -4.09 1.79
CA PHE A 226 -0.52 -3.39 3.01
C PHE A 226 -1.79 -2.53 2.86
N ASP A 227 -2.30 -2.12 4.02
CA ASP A 227 -3.36 -1.13 4.21
C ASP A 227 -4.77 -1.52 3.75
N ARG A 228 -5.74 -0.73 4.21
CA ARG A 228 -7.19 -0.80 3.99
C ARG A 228 -7.85 -2.05 4.59
N GLY A 229 -7.49 -3.24 4.10
CA GLY A 229 -8.03 -4.52 4.56
C GLY A 229 -7.39 -5.01 5.85
N SER A 230 -7.94 -6.10 6.40
CA SER A 230 -7.63 -6.60 7.75
C SER A 230 -7.01 -7.99 7.79
N LYS A 231 -6.40 -8.43 6.68
CA LYS A 231 -5.67 -9.70 6.58
C LYS A 231 -4.33 -9.56 5.86
N VAL A 232 -3.58 -8.51 6.22
CA VAL A 232 -2.29 -8.19 5.60
C VAL A 232 -1.24 -9.22 5.98
N THR A 233 -1.17 -9.58 7.26
CA THR A 233 -0.17 -10.52 7.77
C THR A 233 -0.35 -11.92 7.19
N GLU A 234 -1.59 -12.39 7.03
CA GLU A 234 -1.91 -13.65 6.37
C GLU A 234 -1.48 -13.66 4.89
N MET A 235 -1.71 -12.55 4.19
CA MET A 235 -1.27 -12.41 2.80
C MET A 235 0.25 -12.44 2.68
N LEU A 236 0.98 -11.71 3.54
CA LEU A 236 2.43 -11.68 3.54
C LEU A 236 3.02 -13.07 3.84
N TRP A 237 2.50 -13.79 4.84
CA TRP A 237 2.93 -15.16 5.12
C TRP A 237 2.62 -16.13 3.98
N LEU A 238 1.47 -16.00 3.32
CA LEU A 238 1.18 -16.79 2.13
C LEU A 238 2.20 -16.53 1.01
N ILE A 239 2.47 -15.27 0.68
CA ILE A 239 3.46 -14.92 -0.36
C ILE A 239 4.84 -15.44 0.02
N PHE A 240 5.28 -15.23 1.26
CA PHE A 240 6.55 -15.73 1.79
C PHE A 240 6.68 -17.25 1.63
N LYS A 241 5.65 -18.00 2.03
CA LYS A 241 5.58 -19.45 1.89
C LYS A 241 5.64 -19.87 0.41
N LEU A 242 4.85 -19.25 -0.45
CA LEU A 242 4.77 -19.58 -1.87
C LEU A 242 6.08 -19.29 -2.60
N GLU A 243 6.80 -18.21 -2.25
CA GLU A 243 8.10 -17.91 -2.85
C GLU A 243 9.10 -19.05 -2.64
N LYS A 244 9.16 -19.58 -1.42
CA LYS A 244 10.02 -20.73 -1.08
C LYS A 244 9.62 -22.00 -1.83
N GLN A 245 8.32 -22.27 -1.93
CA GLN A 245 7.82 -23.47 -2.61
C GLN A 245 7.95 -23.40 -4.14
N ALA A 246 7.78 -22.20 -4.72
CA ALA A 246 7.92 -21.97 -6.15
C ALA A 246 9.33 -22.27 -6.62
N ILE A 247 10.35 -21.79 -5.90
CA ILE A 247 11.77 -22.04 -6.22
C ILE A 247 12.06 -23.55 -6.27
N LYS A 248 11.54 -24.32 -5.29
CA LYS A 248 11.70 -25.79 -5.26
C LYS A 248 11.06 -26.50 -6.45
N SER A 249 10.07 -25.87 -7.08
CA SER A 249 9.35 -26.38 -8.25
C SER A 249 9.86 -25.82 -9.58
N GLY A 250 10.97 -25.08 -9.57
CA GLY A 250 11.53 -24.39 -10.74
C GLY A 250 10.71 -23.17 -11.20
N GLY A 251 9.76 -22.72 -10.39
CA GLY A 251 8.96 -21.52 -10.62
C GLY A 251 9.46 -20.35 -9.77
N LYS A 252 8.68 -19.26 -9.75
CA LYS A 252 9.02 -18.08 -8.96
C LYS A 252 7.81 -17.27 -8.54
N VAL A 253 7.84 -16.74 -7.31
CA VAL A 253 6.96 -15.66 -6.88
C VAL A 253 7.74 -14.35 -6.93
N HIS A 254 7.14 -13.33 -7.51
CA HIS A 254 7.64 -11.96 -7.56
C HIS A 254 6.68 -11.08 -6.76
N LEU A 255 7.19 -10.42 -5.73
CA LEU A 255 6.48 -9.35 -5.06
C LEU A 255 7.18 -8.05 -5.48
N LEU A 256 6.44 -7.14 -6.11
CA LEU A 256 6.87 -5.77 -6.27
C LEU A 256 6.50 -4.97 -5.02
N LEU A 257 7.27 -3.93 -4.72
CA LEU A 257 6.83 -2.89 -3.79
C LEU A 257 5.86 -1.95 -4.50
N GLY A 258 4.73 -1.68 -3.86
CA GLY A 258 3.84 -0.58 -4.18
C GLY A 258 4.14 0.63 -3.31
N ASN A 259 3.28 1.64 -3.34
CA ASN A 259 3.49 2.82 -2.50
C ASN A 259 3.16 2.59 -1.03
N HIS A 260 2.30 1.61 -0.73
CA HIS A 260 1.89 1.33 0.65
C HIS A 260 3.00 0.64 1.46
N GLU A 261 3.85 -0.21 0.86
CA GLU A 261 4.98 -0.82 1.57
C GLU A 261 5.95 0.24 2.16
N PRO A 262 6.48 1.21 1.38
CA PRO A 262 7.29 2.30 1.92
C PRO A 262 6.57 3.22 2.90
N MET A 263 5.25 3.39 2.78
CA MET A 263 4.48 4.17 3.74
C MET A 263 4.56 3.53 5.13
N ILE A 264 4.36 2.22 5.21
CA ILE A 264 4.53 1.46 6.46
C ILE A 264 5.96 1.60 7.00
N PHE A 265 6.99 1.45 6.16
CA PHE A 265 8.39 1.60 6.60
C PHE A 265 8.70 2.99 7.18
N LYS A 266 8.04 4.02 6.67
CA LYS A 266 8.17 5.42 7.11
C LYS A 266 7.16 5.80 8.21
N ASN A 267 6.50 4.81 8.80
CA ASN A 267 5.47 4.98 9.84
C ASN A 267 4.29 5.87 9.41
N ASP A 268 4.02 5.96 8.10
CA ASP A 268 2.82 6.60 7.57
C ASP A 268 1.68 5.58 7.53
N LEU A 269 0.83 5.60 8.56
CA LEU A 269 -0.19 4.59 8.86
C LEU A 269 -1.61 5.07 8.50
N ARG A 270 -1.73 6.11 7.66
CA ARG A 270 -3.02 6.76 7.34
C ARG A 270 -4.06 5.81 6.76
N TYR A 271 -3.59 4.78 6.06
CA TYR A 271 -4.46 3.81 5.40
C TYR A 271 -4.51 2.46 6.12
N VAL A 272 -3.78 2.29 7.23
CA VAL A 272 -3.86 1.07 8.04
C VAL A 272 -5.29 0.93 8.56
N ALA A 273 -5.83 -0.28 8.41
CA ALA A 273 -7.16 -0.64 8.87
C ALA A 273 -7.36 -0.22 10.34
N ASP A 274 -8.54 0.32 10.63
CA ASP A 274 -8.84 0.95 11.91
C ASP A 274 -8.65 -0.03 13.09
N ASN A 275 -9.00 -1.31 12.91
CA ASN A 275 -8.81 -2.36 13.91
C ASN A 275 -7.33 -2.71 14.17
N TYR A 276 -6.49 -2.79 13.13
CA TYR A 276 -5.05 -3.02 13.29
C TYR A 276 -4.35 -1.87 14.01
N TYR A 277 -4.66 -0.64 13.62
CA TYR A 277 -4.10 0.54 14.27
C TYR A 277 -4.55 0.62 15.74
N ALA A 278 -5.84 0.44 16.00
CA ALA A 278 -6.39 0.42 17.35
C ALA A 278 -5.82 -0.71 18.23
N LEU A 279 -5.63 -1.91 17.68
CA LEU A 279 -5.00 -3.02 18.40
C LEU A 279 -3.59 -2.64 18.85
N CYS A 280 -2.80 -2.03 17.95
CA CYS A 280 -1.45 -1.58 18.26
C CYS A 280 -1.45 -0.46 19.32
N GLU A 281 -2.29 0.57 19.18
CA GLU A 281 -2.39 1.66 20.18
C GLU A 281 -2.82 1.12 21.56
N ASN A 282 -3.79 0.20 21.62
CA ASN A 282 -4.22 -0.44 22.86
C ASN A 282 -3.09 -1.24 23.54
N LEU A 283 -2.09 -1.67 22.77
CA LEU A 283 -0.92 -2.40 23.24
C LEU A 283 0.32 -1.51 23.46
N GLY A 284 0.21 -0.21 23.19
CA GLY A 284 1.37 0.70 23.21
C GLY A 284 2.41 0.39 22.13
N LEU A 285 2.00 -0.22 21.02
CA LEU A 285 2.84 -0.58 19.88
C LEU A 285 2.62 0.38 18.72
N SER A 286 3.64 0.53 17.87
CA SER A 286 3.46 1.09 16.53
C SER A 286 3.30 -0.04 15.52
N TYR A 287 2.30 0.06 14.64
CA TYR A 287 2.05 -0.92 13.58
C TYR A 287 3.27 -1.10 12.66
N SER A 288 3.99 -0.02 12.33
CA SER A 288 5.19 -0.12 11.48
C SER A 288 6.30 -0.98 12.09
N LYS A 289 6.38 -1.04 13.43
CA LYS A 289 7.37 -1.85 14.16
C LYS A 289 7.09 -3.35 14.12
N LEU A 290 5.90 -3.75 13.67
CA LEU A 290 5.59 -5.15 13.37
C LEU A 290 6.28 -5.63 12.08
N PHE A 291 6.69 -4.69 11.22
CA PHE A 291 7.31 -4.91 9.91
C PHE A 291 8.61 -4.10 9.75
N ASP A 292 9.33 -3.87 10.84
CA ASP A 292 10.65 -3.22 10.82
C ASP A 292 11.75 -4.16 10.28
N GLU A 293 12.95 -3.64 10.08
CA GLU A 293 14.11 -4.39 9.60
C GLU A 293 14.57 -5.52 10.53
N LYS A 294 14.06 -5.57 11.77
CA LYS A 294 14.32 -6.65 12.73
C LYS A 294 13.24 -7.72 12.73
N SER A 295 12.18 -7.56 11.94
CA SER A 295 11.16 -8.58 11.73
C SER A 295 11.47 -9.40 10.47
N VAL A 296 11.12 -10.69 10.45
CA VAL A 296 11.33 -11.58 9.30
C VAL A 296 10.63 -11.03 8.06
N LEU A 297 9.34 -10.67 8.19
CA LEU A 297 8.59 -10.10 7.07
C LEU A 297 9.11 -8.72 6.66
N GLY A 298 9.46 -7.86 7.61
CA GLY A 298 9.98 -6.53 7.30
C GLY A 298 11.34 -6.58 6.61
N HIS A 299 12.25 -7.44 7.05
CA HIS A 299 13.53 -7.69 6.37
C HIS A 299 13.28 -8.25 4.97
N TRP A 300 12.42 -9.27 4.84
CA TRP A 300 12.11 -9.92 3.57
C TRP A 300 11.49 -8.97 2.52
N ILE A 301 10.55 -8.11 2.91
CA ILE A 301 9.89 -7.18 1.97
C ILE A 301 10.87 -6.10 1.50
N ARG A 302 11.81 -5.65 2.34
CA ARG A 302 12.84 -4.66 1.94
C ARG A 302 13.80 -5.18 0.86
N GLN A 303 13.81 -6.48 0.59
CA GLN A 303 14.59 -7.09 -0.50
C GLN A 303 13.87 -7.09 -1.86
N LYS A 304 12.64 -6.57 -1.94
CA LYS A 304 11.80 -6.69 -3.14
C LYS A 304 12.04 -5.56 -4.16
N PRO A 305 11.94 -5.86 -5.47
CA PRO A 305 12.07 -4.86 -6.53
C PRO A 305 10.88 -3.89 -6.57
N VAL A 306 11.09 -2.72 -7.19
CA VAL A 306 10.01 -1.78 -7.58
C VAL A 306 9.64 -1.90 -9.05
N ILE A 307 10.52 -2.49 -9.86
CA ILE A 307 10.32 -2.74 -11.29
C ILE A 307 10.93 -4.09 -11.68
N LEU A 308 10.27 -4.82 -12.58
CA LEU A 308 10.80 -6.07 -13.12
C LEU A 308 10.38 -6.26 -14.58
N LYS A 309 11.14 -7.07 -15.31
CA LYS A 309 10.89 -7.49 -16.68
C LYS A 309 10.85 -9.01 -16.72
N ILE A 310 9.75 -9.56 -17.23
CA ILE A 310 9.62 -10.99 -17.48
C ILE A 310 9.30 -11.18 -18.95
N ASN A 311 10.23 -11.78 -19.69
CA ASN A 311 10.22 -11.84 -21.15
C ASN A 311 10.09 -10.41 -21.74
N ASP A 312 8.99 -10.13 -22.40
CA ASP A 312 8.70 -8.84 -23.07
C ASP A 312 7.82 -7.92 -22.22
N PHE A 313 7.40 -8.33 -21.02
CA PHE A 313 6.51 -7.56 -20.17
C PHE A 313 7.27 -6.87 -19.06
N ILE A 314 7.00 -5.57 -18.87
CA ILE A 314 7.56 -4.77 -17.78
C ILE A 314 6.49 -4.60 -16.72
N PHE A 315 6.81 -4.90 -15.49
CA PHE A 315 5.90 -4.85 -14.36
C PHE A 315 6.39 -3.78 -13.39
N VAL A 316 5.48 -2.88 -13.03
CA VAL A 316 5.74 -1.76 -12.12
C VAL A 316 4.44 -1.46 -11.38
N HIS A 317 4.51 -1.09 -10.11
CA HIS A 317 3.29 -0.86 -9.34
C HIS A 317 2.41 0.25 -9.94
N ALA A 318 2.98 1.43 -10.24
CA ALA A 318 2.21 2.55 -10.78
C ALA A 318 2.62 2.89 -12.23
N GLY A 319 3.86 3.32 -12.44
CA GLY A 319 4.34 3.66 -13.78
C GLY A 319 5.62 4.48 -13.77
N ILE A 320 6.18 4.75 -14.95
CA ILE A 320 7.37 5.58 -15.13
C ILE A 320 6.91 6.92 -15.69
N SER A 321 7.17 8.01 -14.97
CA SER A 321 6.80 9.34 -15.46
C SER A 321 7.80 9.81 -16.52
N PRO A 322 7.40 10.72 -17.44
CA PRO A 322 8.32 11.28 -18.44
C PRO A 322 9.61 11.84 -17.82
N LYS A 323 9.49 12.55 -16.69
CA LYS A 323 10.63 13.09 -15.95
C LYS A 323 11.50 11.99 -15.29
N LEU A 324 10.93 10.86 -14.88
CA LEU A 324 11.73 9.71 -14.44
C LEU A 324 12.46 9.09 -15.64
N PHE A 325 11.78 8.96 -16.77
CA PHE A 325 12.36 8.41 -17.98
C PHE A 325 13.52 9.24 -18.56
N GLU A 326 13.48 10.56 -18.42
CA GLU A 326 14.59 11.47 -18.74
C GLU A 326 15.89 11.11 -18.02
N MET A 327 15.81 10.47 -16.84
CA MET A 327 16.99 10.02 -16.08
C MET A 327 17.68 8.80 -16.71
N LYS A 328 17.04 8.13 -17.69
CA LYS A 328 17.57 6.96 -18.43
C LYS A 328 18.14 5.87 -17.52
N MET A 329 17.46 5.60 -16.40
CA MET A 329 17.87 4.58 -15.45
C MET A 329 17.41 3.19 -15.88
N GLY A 330 18.33 2.22 -15.89
CA GLY A 330 17.97 0.81 -16.11
C GLY A 330 17.20 0.20 -14.93
N ILE A 331 16.50 -0.91 -15.18
CA ILE A 331 15.68 -1.64 -14.18
C ILE A 331 16.49 -1.94 -12.91
N ASP A 332 17.67 -2.54 -13.05
CA ASP A 332 18.49 -2.91 -11.89
C ASP A 332 19.05 -1.68 -11.14
N SER A 333 19.29 -0.57 -11.84
CA SER A 333 19.73 0.68 -11.21
C SER A 333 18.62 1.30 -10.36
N ILE A 334 17.39 1.32 -10.86
CA ILE A 334 16.22 1.81 -10.09
C ILE A 334 16.00 0.92 -8.85
N ASN A 335 15.97 -0.40 -9.06
CA ASN A 335 15.80 -1.37 -7.98
C ASN A 335 16.90 -1.24 -6.92
N SER A 336 18.16 -1.13 -7.34
CA SER A 336 19.29 -0.96 -6.42
C SER A 336 19.16 0.33 -5.63
N LEU A 337 18.87 1.46 -6.28
CA LEU A 337 18.76 2.76 -5.61
C LEU A 337 17.68 2.74 -4.51
N VAL A 338 16.51 2.20 -4.82
CA VAL A 338 15.42 2.10 -3.84
C VAL A 338 15.75 1.11 -2.72
N TRP A 339 16.35 -0.03 -3.06
CA TRP A 339 16.78 -1.03 -2.11
C TRP A 339 17.79 -0.48 -1.10
N HIS A 340 18.80 0.25 -1.55
CA HIS A 340 19.81 0.85 -0.67
C HIS A 340 19.15 1.78 0.35
N PHE A 341 18.19 2.59 -0.09
CA PHE A 341 17.46 3.48 0.81
C PHE A 341 16.69 2.72 1.89
N PHE A 342 15.89 1.71 1.53
CA PHE A 342 15.06 1.00 2.50
C PHE A 342 15.85 0.07 3.43
N ASN A 343 17.10 -0.23 3.10
CA ASN A 343 17.99 -1.04 3.92
C ASN A 343 19.07 -0.20 4.65
N ASN A 344 18.92 1.13 4.73
CA ASN A 344 19.87 2.03 5.39
C ASN A 344 21.30 1.97 4.82
N GLN A 345 21.42 1.67 3.52
CA GLN A 345 22.67 1.61 2.76
C GLN A 345 22.75 2.75 1.72
N GLU A 346 22.06 3.87 1.96
CA GLU A 346 21.97 4.98 1.00
C GLU A 346 23.31 5.67 0.76
N ASP A 347 23.65 5.87 -0.51
CA ASP A 347 24.68 6.83 -0.92
C ASP A 347 24.08 8.24 -1.00
N LYS A 348 24.51 9.14 -0.11
CA LYS A 348 24.02 10.52 -0.02
C LYS A 348 24.17 11.31 -1.33
N SER A 349 25.08 10.90 -2.23
CA SER A 349 25.26 11.55 -3.53
C SER A 349 24.02 11.47 -4.43
N ASN A 350 23.13 10.49 -4.21
CA ASN A 350 21.95 10.25 -5.04
C ASN A 350 20.62 10.70 -4.40
N THR A 351 20.69 11.49 -3.31
CA THR A 351 19.53 11.92 -2.51
C THR A 351 18.42 12.54 -3.35
N ASP A 352 18.75 13.40 -4.33
CA ASP A 352 17.76 14.07 -5.17
C ASP A 352 17.06 13.10 -6.12
N THR A 353 17.82 12.25 -6.80
CA THR A 353 17.33 11.19 -7.69
C THR A 353 16.40 10.24 -6.93
N ARG A 354 16.84 9.77 -5.77
CA ARG A 354 16.03 8.91 -4.90
C ARG A 354 14.79 9.63 -4.38
N SER A 355 14.90 10.90 -4.00
CA SER A 355 13.75 11.70 -3.54
C SER A 355 12.70 11.84 -4.63
N PHE A 356 13.12 12.01 -5.87
CA PHE A 356 12.21 12.04 -7.00
C PHE A 356 11.54 10.68 -7.25
N ILE A 357 12.31 9.57 -7.27
CA ILE A 357 11.79 8.21 -7.51
C ILE A 357 10.74 7.79 -6.48
N LEU A 358 10.89 8.23 -5.23
CA LEU A 358 9.94 7.95 -4.14
C LEU A 358 8.89 9.05 -3.93
N SER A 359 8.87 10.07 -4.79
CA SER A 359 7.88 11.15 -4.75
C SER A 359 6.55 10.74 -5.39
N SER A 360 5.54 11.61 -5.32
CA SER A 360 4.25 11.43 -6.00
C SER A 360 4.33 11.39 -7.54
N LYS A 361 5.46 11.81 -8.13
CA LYS A 361 5.73 11.68 -9.58
C LYS A 361 6.67 10.51 -9.90
N GLY A 362 7.06 9.77 -8.88
CA GLY A 362 7.99 8.66 -8.96
C GLY A 362 7.32 7.33 -9.31
N ILE A 363 8.13 6.27 -9.31
CA ILE A 363 7.79 4.98 -9.90
C ILE A 363 6.61 4.27 -9.21
N LEU A 364 6.41 4.57 -7.92
CA LEU A 364 5.37 3.97 -7.08
C LEU A 364 4.05 4.75 -7.09
N TRP A 365 3.98 5.92 -7.73
CA TRP A 365 2.81 6.82 -7.62
C TRP A 365 2.29 7.35 -8.94
N TYR A 366 3.07 7.26 -10.02
CA TYR A 366 2.70 7.86 -11.30
C TYR A 366 1.48 7.16 -11.93
N ARG A 367 0.42 7.94 -12.22
CA ARG A 367 -0.86 7.44 -12.75
C ARG A 367 -1.07 7.66 -14.25
N GLY A 368 -0.13 8.29 -14.95
CA GLY A 368 -0.36 8.78 -16.30
C GLY A 368 -0.53 7.72 -17.40
N TYR A 369 -0.28 6.44 -17.09
CA TYR A 369 -0.54 5.31 -17.99
C TYR A 369 -2.01 4.90 -18.07
N THR A 370 -2.84 5.31 -17.11
CA THR A 370 -4.29 5.07 -17.11
C THR A 370 -4.95 6.43 -17.29
N PRO A 371 -5.32 6.81 -18.53
CA PRO A 371 -5.83 8.14 -18.82
C PRO A 371 -7.05 8.48 -17.98
N ASP A 372 -7.03 9.68 -17.41
CA ASP A 372 -8.16 10.31 -16.74
C ASP A 372 -8.37 11.67 -17.41
N GLU A 373 -9.58 11.94 -17.90
CA GLU A 373 -9.94 13.20 -18.58
C GLU A 373 -9.77 14.42 -17.67
N SER A 374 -9.78 14.22 -16.35
CA SER A 374 -9.58 15.27 -15.36
C SER A 374 -8.11 15.53 -15.00
N SER A 375 -7.17 14.74 -15.55
CA SER A 375 -5.75 14.76 -15.20
C SER A 375 -4.87 15.28 -16.33
N ASN A 376 -4.04 16.28 -16.03
CA ASN A 376 -3.00 16.79 -16.94
C ASN A 376 -1.71 15.95 -16.94
N ASN A 377 -1.70 14.76 -16.32
CA ASN A 377 -0.49 13.94 -16.16
C ASN A 377 -0.43 12.70 -17.08
N ASN A 378 -1.36 12.58 -18.03
CA ASN A 378 -1.42 11.46 -18.97
C ASN A 378 -0.15 11.39 -19.83
N ILE A 379 0.39 10.20 -20.03
CA ILE A 379 1.55 10.00 -20.91
C ILE A 379 1.15 10.16 -22.38
N ASP A 380 2.04 10.73 -23.20
CA ASP A 380 1.88 10.73 -24.65
C ASP A 380 2.42 9.43 -25.28
N GLU A 381 1.83 9.03 -26.40
CA GLU A 381 2.18 7.77 -27.09
C GLU A 381 3.66 7.67 -27.47
N LYS A 382 4.29 8.79 -27.86
CA LYS A 382 5.70 8.79 -28.28
C LYS A 382 6.62 8.57 -27.09
N THR A 383 6.35 9.19 -25.95
CA THR A 383 7.12 8.95 -24.72
C THR A 383 6.97 7.50 -24.26
N LEU A 384 5.75 6.96 -24.27
CA LEU A 384 5.50 5.55 -23.93
C LEU A 384 6.24 4.57 -24.87
N GLU A 385 6.23 4.84 -26.18
CA GLU A 385 6.99 4.05 -27.17
C GLU A 385 8.49 4.08 -26.86
N ASN A 386 9.05 5.25 -26.56
CA ASN A 386 10.46 5.38 -26.19
C ASN A 386 10.79 4.64 -24.89
N GLU A 387 9.88 4.63 -23.91
CA GLU A 387 10.04 3.87 -22.67
C GLU A 387 10.11 2.37 -22.94
N LEU A 388 9.16 1.84 -23.71
CA LEU A 388 9.13 0.43 -24.11
C LEU A 388 10.39 0.02 -24.88
N GLU A 389 10.85 0.85 -25.81
CA GLU A 389 12.09 0.62 -26.56
C GLU A 389 13.31 0.58 -25.63
N PHE A 390 13.44 1.57 -24.74
CA PHE A 390 14.56 1.67 -23.80
C PHE A 390 14.63 0.45 -22.87
N TYR A 391 13.50 0.03 -22.31
CA TYR A 391 13.41 -1.15 -21.45
C TYR A 391 13.30 -2.47 -22.22
N LYS A 392 13.28 -2.44 -23.56
CA LYS A 392 13.16 -3.59 -24.45
C LYS A 392 11.93 -4.46 -24.13
N GLY A 393 10.82 -3.82 -23.81
CA GLY A 393 9.53 -4.45 -23.53
C GLY A 393 8.50 -4.11 -24.60
N LYS A 394 7.38 -4.84 -24.58
CA LYS A 394 6.24 -4.64 -25.48
C LYS A 394 5.01 -4.09 -24.77
N ALA A 395 4.87 -4.36 -23.47
CA ALA A 395 3.78 -3.81 -22.67
C ALA A 395 4.19 -3.63 -21.21
N PHE A 396 3.63 -2.60 -20.57
CA PHE A 396 3.64 -2.41 -19.14
C PHE A 396 2.44 -3.11 -18.49
N ILE A 397 2.67 -3.77 -17.35
CA ILE A 397 1.66 -4.32 -16.46
C ILE A 397 1.70 -3.50 -15.17
N VAL A 398 0.60 -2.81 -14.86
CA VAL A 398 0.54 -1.83 -13.77
C VAL A 398 -0.66 -2.02 -12.86
N GLY A 399 -0.54 -1.56 -11.62
CA GLY A 399 -1.60 -1.49 -10.62
C GLY A 399 -1.93 -0.04 -10.23
N HIS A 400 -2.07 0.23 -8.93
CA HIS A 400 -2.18 1.56 -8.29
C HIS A 400 -3.43 2.40 -8.60
N THR A 401 -3.86 2.44 -9.86
CA THR A 401 -5.07 3.12 -10.33
C THR A 401 -6.17 2.10 -10.54
N GLU A 402 -7.23 2.20 -9.74
CA GLU A 402 -8.36 1.27 -9.81
C GLU A 402 -9.11 1.45 -11.13
N VAL A 403 -9.43 0.32 -11.77
CA VAL A 403 -10.31 0.21 -12.92
C VAL A 403 -11.41 -0.80 -12.62
N ASP A 404 -12.61 -0.62 -13.19
CA ASP A 404 -13.76 -1.52 -12.92
C ASP A 404 -13.51 -2.97 -13.38
N SER A 405 -12.57 -3.16 -14.31
CA SER A 405 -12.13 -4.46 -14.81
C SER A 405 -10.71 -4.33 -15.34
N ILE A 406 -9.94 -5.42 -15.30
CA ILE A 406 -8.60 -5.47 -15.92
C ILE A 406 -8.72 -5.03 -17.38
N SER A 407 -7.97 -3.99 -17.75
CA SER A 407 -8.18 -3.24 -18.99
C SER A 407 -6.88 -2.92 -19.71
N ILE A 408 -7.00 -2.74 -21.03
CA ILE A 408 -5.89 -2.33 -21.91
C ILE A 408 -5.97 -0.84 -22.21
N PHE A 409 -4.82 -0.20 -22.27
CA PHE A 409 -4.65 1.20 -22.64
C PHE A 409 -3.55 1.32 -23.69
N HIS A 410 -3.48 2.48 -24.35
CA HIS A 410 -2.41 2.81 -25.31
C HIS A 410 -2.19 1.72 -26.37
N THR A 411 -3.27 1.29 -27.02
CA THR A 411 -3.24 0.24 -28.06
C THR A 411 -2.61 -1.07 -27.58
N GLY A 412 -2.81 -1.42 -26.30
CA GLY A 412 -2.32 -2.67 -25.70
C GLY A 412 -0.90 -2.60 -25.13
N ARG A 413 -0.27 -1.42 -25.14
CA ARG A 413 1.06 -1.15 -24.56
C ARG A 413 1.03 -1.02 -23.04
N VAL A 414 -0.15 -0.83 -22.45
CA VAL A 414 -0.36 -0.82 -21.00
C VAL A 414 -1.53 -1.72 -20.67
N ILE A 415 -1.36 -2.57 -19.65
CA ILE A 415 -2.41 -3.40 -19.06
C ILE A 415 -2.50 -3.06 -17.58
N ASN A 416 -3.64 -2.51 -17.16
CA ASN A 416 -3.90 -2.21 -15.76
C ASN A 416 -4.62 -3.40 -15.11
N VAL A 417 -4.03 -3.92 -14.02
CA VAL A 417 -4.52 -5.10 -13.29
C VAL A 417 -5.16 -4.76 -11.94
N ASN A 418 -5.25 -3.48 -11.58
CA ASN A 418 -5.80 -3.06 -10.29
C ASN A 418 -7.32 -2.86 -10.38
N ILE A 419 -8.06 -3.75 -9.74
CA ILE A 419 -9.51 -3.63 -9.53
C ILE A 419 -9.76 -3.23 -8.07
N PRO A 420 -10.85 -2.51 -7.76
CA PRO A 420 -11.17 -2.13 -6.38
C PRO A 420 -11.61 -3.37 -5.56
N LYS A 421 -10.66 -4.12 -4.99
CA LYS A 421 -10.92 -5.40 -4.30
C LYS A 421 -11.82 -5.27 -3.07
N ALA A 422 -11.84 -4.11 -2.42
CA ALA A 422 -12.78 -3.82 -1.34
C ALA A 422 -14.24 -3.74 -1.82
N ASN A 423 -14.48 -3.47 -3.11
CA ASN A 423 -15.81 -3.46 -3.68
C ASN A 423 -16.26 -4.89 -4.03
N SER A 424 -17.11 -5.45 -3.17
CA SER A 424 -17.68 -6.80 -3.34
C SER A 424 -18.57 -6.96 -4.58
N SER A 425 -19.06 -5.86 -5.19
CA SER A 425 -19.82 -5.94 -6.44
C SER A 425 -18.95 -6.21 -7.67
N ILE A 426 -17.64 -5.95 -7.58
CA ILE A 426 -16.70 -6.22 -8.66
C ILE A 426 -16.12 -7.61 -8.47
N GLN A 427 -16.36 -8.50 -9.44
CA GLN A 427 -15.82 -9.85 -9.43
C GLN A 427 -14.28 -9.83 -9.41
N GLU A 428 -13.69 -10.75 -8.65
CA GLU A 428 -12.23 -10.90 -8.57
C GLU A 428 -11.62 -11.33 -9.91
N GLN A 429 -10.52 -10.68 -10.27
CA GLN A 429 -9.83 -10.85 -11.55
C GLN A 429 -8.32 -10.90 -11.33
N ALA A 430 -7.64 -11.68 -12.18
CA ALA A 430 -6.20 -11.71 -12.30
C ALA A 430 -5.81 -11.76 -13.79
N LEU A 431 -4.55 -11.47 -14.08
CA LEU A 431 -4.01 -11.59 -15.43
C LEU A 431 -3.29 -12.94 -15.57
N LEU A 432 -3.47 -13.60 -16.72
CA LEU A 432 -2.66 -14.75 -17.12
C LEU A 432 -1.99 -14.44 -18.46
N ILE A 433 -0.67 -14.57 -18.50
CA ILE A 433 0.14 -14.42 -19.71
C ILE A 433 0.69 -15.79 -20.09
N GLU A 434 0.42 -16.24 -21.31
CA GLU A 434 0.92 -17.50 -21.87
C GLU A 434 1.54 -17.22 -23.25
N GLY A 435 2.87 -17.15 -23.30
CA GLY A 435 3.59 -16.66 -24.48
C GLY A 435 3.20 -15.22 -24.81
N ASN A 436 2.57 -15.01 -25.97
CA ASN A 436 2.08 -13.69 -26.41
C ASN A 436 0.59 -13.45 -26.16
N LYS A 437 -0.13 -14.42 -25.59
CA LYS A 437 -1.55 -14.29 -25.28
C LYS A 437 -1.72 -13.82 -23.85
N VAL A 438 -2.60 -12.83 -23.68
CA VAL A 438 -2.95 -12.26 -22.38
C VAL A 438 -4.43 -12.52 -22.12
N PHE A 439 -4.75 -13.01 -20.93
CA PHE A 439 -6.09 -13.35 -20.50
C PHE A 439 -6.44 -12.65 -19.20
N VAL A 440 -7.72 -12.28 -19.06
CA VAL A 440 -8.33 -12.07 -17.73
C VAL A 440 -8.84 -13.42 -17.25
N VAL A 441 -8.56 -13.74 -15.98
CA VAL A 441 -9.03 -14.98 -15.34
C VAL A 441 -9.87 -14.67 -14.11
N TYR A 442 -10.74 -15.61 -13.74
CA TYR A 442 -11.70 -15.47 -12.65
C TYR A 442 -11.57 -16.59 -11.61
N ASN A 443 -12.32 -16.48 -10.51
CA ASN A 443 -12.29 -17.41 -9.37
C ASN A 443 -12.59 -18.88 -9.69
N ASN A 444 -13.31 -19.17 -10.76
CA ASN A 444 -13.65 -20.54 -11.17
C ASN A 444 -12.63 -21.14 -12.15
N GLY A 445 -11.58 -20.39 -12.51
CA GLY A 445 -10.59 -20.80 -13.51
C GLY A 445 -10.99 -20.46 -14.95
N ASP A 446 -12.15 -19.82 -15.17
CA ASP A 446 -12.53 -19.33 -16.48
C ASP A 446 -11.54 -18.25 -16.94
N LYS A 447 -11.21 -18.27 -18.22
CA LYS A 447 -10.31 -17.30 -18.84
C LYS A 447 -10.91 -16.70 -20.11
N LYS A 448 -10.81 -15.38 -20.23
CA LYS A 448 -11.21 -14.62 -21.41
C LYS A 448 -9.98 -13.98 -22.03
N ILE A 449 -9.81 -14.11 -23.34
CA ILE A 449 -8.70 -13.42 -24.03
C ILE A 449 -8.89 -11.91 -23.90
N LEU A 450 -7.87 -11.24 -23.39
CA LEU A 450 -7.82 -9.79 -23.26
C LEU A 450 -7.18 -9.18 -24.51
N THR A 451 -5.99 -9.68 -24.87
CA THR A 451 -5.26 -9.23 -26.05
C THR A 451 -4.23 -10.28 -26.48
N LYS A 452 -3.64 -10.07 -27.66
CA LYS A 452 -2.43 -10.76 -28.12
C LYS A 452 -1.39 -9.69 -28.39
N ILE A 453 -0.25 -9.78 -27.73
CA ILE A 453 0.86 -8.88 -28.00
C ILE A 453 1.55 -9.37 -29.28
N THR A 454 1.42 -8.62 -30.36
CA THR A 454 2.15 -8.88 -31.61
C THR A 454 3.55 -8.27 -31.53
N ASP A 455 4.44 -8.74 -32.41
CA ASP A 455 5.74 -8.10 -32.63
C ASP A 455 5.59 -6.69 -33.21
#